data_AF-A0A2T4V770-F1
#
_entry.id   AF-A0A2T4V770-F1
#
_cell.length_a   1.000
_cell.length_b   1.000
_cell.length_c   1.000
_cell.angle_alpha   90.00
_cell.angle_beta   90.00
_cell.angle_gamma   90.00
#
_symmetry.space_group_name_H-M   'P 1'
#
loop_
_entity.id
_entity.type
_entity.pdbx_description
1 polymer ?
#
loop_
_entity_poly.entity_id
_entity_poly.type
_entity_poly.pdbx_seq_one_letter_code
_entity_poly.pdbx_strand_id
1 'polypeptide(L)'
;MPPAPKSNPPAPKAPQRSNSTSNVSTPKTGAPATSSPPTVTGSSQSTGSTSSFSSKPSSSSSHVPTNTELSPRPASPKPASGQPPKSVSSSLDDEIKQNRANLAKTQQTGASQGAQDAGVIANVRQRISEQSDKFELKYTDKELGEITDLGKKLGMSDREVENLIYAGSRNAKRIDAPELKQQMENYANIVTKRGYPYRFESKEQFQAFSKDLLQGLKAKGFPNNDVRIQGSSLRKPTAGDVDVSILANKNDFANALIKNYDNKLTTKADGKKISLQGKSFDELSALADDIKNNKTKYNSQASTFQNAIHTGIMHSTGTGNRAIKDVVKDMQKNYPDLNIESLSLVLKGGKFDVPPDMHVK
;
A
#
# COMPACT_ATOMS: atom_id res chain seq x y z
N MET A 1 52.03 -2.60 42.21
CA MET A 1 51.86 -1.38 41.40
C MET A 1 51.34 -1.79 40.02
N PRO A 2 50.14 -1.36 39.60
CA PRO A 2 49.63 -1.70 38.28
C PRO A 2 50.35 -0.89 37.19
N PRO A 3 50.52 -1.45 35.98
CA PRO A 3 51.18 -0.75 34.87
C PRO A 3 50.30 0.36 34.29
N ALA A 4 50.95 1.46 33.90
CA ALA A 4 50.32 2.64 33.33
C ALA A 4 49.60 2.35 31.99
N PRO A 5 48.47 3.04 31.71
CA PRO A 5 47.73 2.85 30.46
C PRO A 5 48.49 3.45 29.27
N LYS A 6 48.53 2.69 28.16
CA LYS A 6 49.13 3.11 26.89
C LYS A 6 48.30 4.23 26.26
N SER A 7 48.97 5.29 25.83
CA SER A 7 48.37 6.44 25.13
C SER A 7 47.87 6.03 23.74
N ASN A 8 46.68 6.52 23.38
CA ASN A 8 46.11 6.35 22.05
C ASN A 8 46.86 7.21 21.00
N PRO A 9 47.02 6.72 19.76
CA PRO A 9 47.60 7.50 18.67
C PRO A 9 46.65 8.61 18.19
N PRO A 10 47.19 9.72 17.66
CA PRO A 10 46.40 10.87 17.23
C PRO A 10 45.59 10.59 15.97
N ALA A 11 44.39 11.17 15.91
CA ALA A 11 43.47 11.07 14.78
C ALA A 11 44.01 11.76 13.51
N PRO A 12 43.70 11.25 12.31
CA PRO A 12 44.14 11.85 11.05
C PRO A 12 43.46 13.19 10.77
N LYS A 13 44.25 14.15 10.27
CA LYS A 13 43.82 15.50 9.90
C LYS A 13 42.90 15.49 8.67
N ALA A 14 41.82 16.27 8.74
CA ALA A 14 40.92 16.52 7.62
C ALA A 14 41.60 17.35 6.51
N PRO A 15 41.28 17.12 5.23
CA PRO A 15 41.86 17.88 4.12
C PRO A 15 41.31 19.31 4.04
N GLN A 16 42.21 20.28 3.94
CA GLN A 16 41.93 21.69 3.70
C GLN A 16 41.37 21.91 2.29
N ARG A 17 40.21 22.57 2.19
CA ARG A 17 39.71 23.16 0.94
C ARG A 17 40.34 24.53 0.74
N SER A 18 41.09 24.69 -0.35
CA SER A 18 41.57 25.98 -0.84
C SER A 18 40.44 26.74 -1.54
N ASN A 19 40.15 27.95 -1.05
CA ASN A 19 39.38 28.97 -1.76
C ASN A 19 40.38 29.90 -2.46
N SER A 20 40.30 29.98 -3.78
CA SER A 20 41.05 30.97 -4.58
C SER A 20 40.06 31.93 -5.22
N THR A 21 39.99 33.13 -4.66
CA THR A 21 39.42 34.35 -5.22
C THR A 21 40.37 34.97 -6.23
N SER A 22 39.85 35.52 -7.33
CA SER A 22 40.54 36.53 -8.14
C SER A 22 39.54 37.59 -8.59
N ASN A 23 39.73 38.80 -8.07
CA ASN A 23 39.09 40.04 -8.48
C ASN A 23 39.75 40.58 -9.76
N VAL A 24 38.97 41.17 -10.67
CA VAL A 24 39.41 42.26 -11.57
C VAL A 24 38.27 43.27 -11.70
N SER A 25 38.58 44.54 -11.45
CA SER A 25 37.67 45.70 -11.47
C SER A 25 37.79 46.53 -12.77
N THR A 26 36.63 46.83 -13.40
CA THR A 26 36.05 48.11 -13.95
C THR A 26 36.94 49.16 -14.67
N PRO A 27 36.42 49.98 -15.64
CA PRO A 27 35.31 50.97 -15.51
C PRO A 27 34.43 51.13 -16.80
N LYS A 28 33.45 52.05 -16.98
CA LYS A 28 32.37 52.75 -16.23
C LYS A 28 31.84 53.81 -17.22
N THR A 29 30.55 53.83 -17.58
CA THR A 29 29.72 54.97 -18.09
C THR A 29 28.35 54.39 -18.54
N GLY A 30 27.16 54.96 -18.40
CA GLY A 30 26.60 56.15 -17.76
C GLY A 30 25.05 56.04 -17.80
N ALA A 31 24.35 56.61 -16.81
CA ALA A 31 22.87 56.76 -16.74
C ALA A 31 22.44 58.10 -17.42
N PRO A 32 21.14 58.47 -17.61
CA PRO A 32 20.10 58.69 -16.55
C PRO A 32 18.67 58.19 -16.92
N ALA A 33 17.83 57.70 -15.99
CA ALA A 33 16.90 58.34 -15.03
C ALA A 33 15.49 58.74 -15.56
N THR A 34 14.43 58.26 -14.90
CA THR A 34 13.11 58.89 -14.57
C THR A 34 12.28 57.83 -13.80
N SER A 35 12.12 57.92 -12.46
CA SER A 35 11.16 58.69 -11.64
C SER A 35 9.74 58.07 -11.53
N SER A 36 9.46 57.52 -10.33
CA SER A 36 8.21 57.05 -9.68
C SER A 36 7.13 58.18 -9.51
N PRO A 37 5.94 58.07 -8.85
CA PRO A 37 5.54 57.16 -7.72
C PRO A 37 4.00 56.83 -7.64
N PRO A 38 3.31 56.66 -6.45
CA PRO A 38 2.41 55.52 -6.19
C PRO A 38 0.94 55.89 -5.83
N THR A 39 0.06 54.91 -5.60
CA THR A 39 -1.29 55.10 -5.00
C THR A 39 -1.68 53.75 -4.33
N VAL A 40 -1.76 53.58 -3.00
CA VAL A 40 -2.63 54.12 -1.93
C VAL A 40 -3.94 53.32 -1.73
N THR A 41 -4.02 52.73 -0.52
CA THR A 41 -5.17 52.38 0.36
C THR A 41 -6.18 51.29 0.03
N GLY A 42 -6.47 50.48 1.05
CA GLY A 42 -7.65 49.60 1.12
C GLY A 42 -7.70 48.73 2.37
N SER A 43 -7.74 49.34 3.55
CA SER A 43 -8.04 48.68 4.83
C SER A 43 -9.49 48.20 4.89
N SER A 44 -9.75 47.03 5.46
CA SER A 44 -11.04 46.71 6.10
C SER A 44 -10.82 45.71 7.23
N GLN A 45 -10.84 46.25 8.44
CA GLN A 45 -11.11 45.51 9.67
C GLN A 45 -12.56 45.01 9.62
N SER A 46 -12.79 43.76 10.02
CA SER A 46 -14.08 43.28 10.48
C SER A 46 -13.87 42.66 11.85
N THR A 47 -14.45 43.32 12.84
CA THR A 47 -14.59 42.96 14.24
C THR A 47 -15.73 41.95 14.44
N GLY A 48 -15.68 41.22 15.56
CA GLY A 48 -16.81 40.45 16.12
C GLY A 48 -16.83 38.98 15.66
N SER A 49 -17.10 37.98 16.49
CA SER A 49 -17.52 37.98 17.89
C SER A 49 -17.19 36.62 18.51
N THR A 50 -16.74 36.69 19.76
CA THR A 50 -16.72 35.62 20.74
C THR A 50 -18.12 35.01 20.92
N SER A 51 -18.21 33.68 20.92
CA SER A 51 -19.18 32.98 21.78
C SER A 51 -18.64 31.63 22.21
N SER A 52 -18.09 31.66 23.42
CA SER A 52 -17.97 30.54 24.33
C SER A 52 -19.36 29.95 24.61
N PHE A 53 -19.56 28.65 24.38
CA PHE A 53 -20.59 27.89 25.07
C PHE A 53 -19.95 26.69 25.76
N SER A 54 -19.71 26.91 27.06
CA SER A 54 -19.47 25.87 28.06
C SER A 54 -20.82 25.31 28.47
N SER A 55 -21.02 24.00 28.36
CA SER A 55 -22.11 23.27 29.03
C SER A 55 -21.76 21.77 29.15
N LYS A 56 -21.09 21.42 30.23
CA LYS A 56 -21.20 20.15 30.96
C LYS A 56 -21.60 20.53 32.41
N PRO A 57 -22.08 19.64 33.28
CA PRO A 57 -22.56 18.26 33.09
C PRO A 57 -23.88 17.94 33.85
N SER A 58 -24.51 16.81 33.56
CA SER A 58 -25.31 16.03 34.53
C SER A 58 -25.19 14.55 34.12
N SER A 59 -24.54 13.65 34.86
CA SER A 59 -24.83 13.07 36.18
C SER A 59 -26.15 12.30 36.26
N SER A 60 -26.00 11.03 36.65
CA SER A 60 -26.95 10.08 37.22
C SER A 60 -28.13 9.61 36.36
N SER A 61 -28.22 8.31 36.10
CA SER A 61 -28.85 7.42 37.07
C SER A 61 -28.81 5.97 36.57
N SER A 62 -28.19 5.14 37.39
CA SER A 62 -28.35 3.71 37.49
C SER A 62 -29.81 3.30 37.73
N HIS A 63 -30.36 2.43 36.89
CA HIS A 63 -31.41 1.50 37.33
C HIS A 63 -31.28 0.15 36.62
N VAL A 64 -30.81 -0.81 37.42
CA VAL A 64 -31.13 -2.23 37.32
C VAL A 64 -32.56 -2.42 37.84
N PRO A 65 -33.39 -3.23 37.16
CA PRO A 65 -34.37 -4.05 37.84
C PRO A 65 -33.99 -5.52 37.70
N THR A 66 -33.77 -6.11 38.86
CA THR A 66 -33.80 -7.54 39.12
C THR A 66 -35.19 -8.12 38.95
N ASN A 67 -35.19 -9.38 38.54
CA ASN A 67 -35.98 -10.49 39.11
C ASN A 67 -37.33 -10.91 38.50
N THR A 68 -37.38 -12.23 38.32
CA THR A 68 -38.54 -13.14 38.44
C THR A 68 -39.56 -13.16 37.31
N GLU A 69 -39.57 -14.25 36.53
CA GLU A 69 -40.63 -15.28 36.70
C GLU A 69 -40.26 -16.55 35.92
N LEU A 70 -40.05 -17.63 36.67
CA LEU A 70 -40.10 -19.00 36.19
C LEU A 70 -41.57 -19.38 36.04
N SER A 71 -41.97 -19.78 34.84
CA SER A 71 -43.26 -20.41 34.57
C SER A 71 -43.07 -21.68 33.73
N PRO A 72 -44.03 -22.62 33.80
CA PRO A 72 -43.72 -24.02 34.07
C PRO A 72 -43.56 -24.92 32.84
N ARG A 73 -42.85 -26.00 33.11
CA ARG A 73 -42.62 -27.22 32.34
C ARG A 73 -43.94 -27.85 31.83
N PRO A 74 -44.13 -28.08 30.52
CA PRO A 74 -45.17 -28.97 30.04
C PRO A 74 -44.73 -30.44 30.13
N ALA A 75 -45.72 -31.28 30.40
CA ALA A 75 -45.63 -32.68 30.77
C ALA A 75 -45.06 -33.60 29.68
N SER A 76 -44.34 -34.62 30.14
CA SER A 76 -43.98 -35.81 29.38
C SER A 76 -45.23 -36.59 28.94
N PRO A 77 -45.36 -37.00 27.67
CA PRO A 77 -46.34 -38.00 27.29
C PRO A 77 -45.84 -39.42 27.61
N LYS A 78 -46.77 -40.20 28.17
CA LYS A 78 -46.71 -41.62 28.51
C LYS A 78 -46.56 -42.47 27.23
N PRO A 79 -45.84 -43.62 27.26
CA PRO A 79 -45.59 -44.42 26.08
C PRO A 79 -46.83 -45.23 25.67
N ALA A 80 -47.17 -45.18 24.38
CA ALA A 80 -48.14 -46.05 23.76
C ALA A 80 -47.48 -47.37 23.34
N SER A 81 -48.15 -48.46 23.69
CA SER A 81 -47.85 -49.84 23.36
C SER A 81 -48.04 -50.17 21.87
N GLY A 82 -47.15 -50.99 21.32
CA GLY A 82 -47.49 -51.98 20.29
C GLY A 82 -47.24 -51.59 18.84
N GLN A 83 -46.03 -51.83 18.34
CA GLN A 83 -45.76 -52.11 16.92
C GLN A 83 -44.70 -53.22 16.78
N PRO A 84 -44.86 -54.14 15.81
CA PRO A 84 -43.95 -55.27 15.62
C PRO A 84 -42.61 -54.80 15.03
N PRO A 85 -41.50 -55.55 15.24
CA PRO A 85 -40.18 -55.10 14.86
C PRO A 85 -40.05 -54.99 13.33
N LYS A 86 -39.86 -53.76 12.84
CA LYS A 86 -39.39 -53.51 11.48
C LYS A 86 -37.88 -53.82 11.41
N SER A 87 -37.51 -54.54 10.36
CA SER A 87 -36.17 -54.97 9.98
C SER A 87 -35.10 -53.88 10.17
N VAL A 88 -34.09 -54.19 10.99
CA VAL A 88 -32.94 -53.33 11.33
C VAL A 88 -31.90 -53.24 10.19
N SER A 89 -32.13 -53.90 9.05
CA SER A 89 -31.12 -54.01 7.98
C SER A 89 -31.01 -52.79 7.05
N SER A 90 -32.01 -51.89 6.99
CA SER A 90 -31.94 -50.72 6.09
C SER A 90 -31.17 -49.53 6.68
N SER A 91 -30.94 -49.49 8.00
CA SER A 91 -30.28 -48.38 8.68
C SER A 91 -28.75 -48.40 8.49
N LEU A 92 -28.15 -49.59 8.42
CA LEU A 92 -26.71 -49.75 8.26
C LEU A 92 -26.24 -49.44 6.84
N ASP A 93 -27.03 -49.82 5.82
CA ASP A 93 -26.68 -49.55 4.43
C ASP A 93 -26.73 -48.06 4.09
N ASP A 94 -27.67 -47.32 4.67
CA ASP A 94 -27.77 -45.87 4.50
C ASP A 94 -26.65 -45.13 5.25
N GLU A 95 -26.28 -45.58 6.45
CA GLU A 95 -25.14 -45.05 7.21
C GLU A 95 -23.79 -45.33 6.52
N ILE A 96 -23.61 -46.54 5.96
CA ILE A 96 -22.41 -46.89 5.18
C ILE A 96 -22.32 -46.05 3.89
N LYS A 97 -23.44 -45.82 3.19
CA LYS A 97 -23.48 -44.94 2.01
C LYS A 97 -23.15 -43.50 2.36
N GLN A 98 -23.69 -42.99 3.47
CA GLN A 98 -23.43 -41.63 3.94
C GLN A 98 -21.96 -41.46 4.37
N ASN A 99 -21.38 -42.45 5.04
CA ASN A 99 -19.97 -42.44 5.42
C ASN A 99 -19.03 -42.54 4.20
N ARG A 100 -19.37 -43.35 3.19
CA ARG A 100 -18.63 -43.39 1.91
C ARG A 100 -18.72 -42.09 1.13
N ALA A 101 -19.89 -41.46 1.09
CA ALA A 101 -20.06 -40.15 0.46
C ALA A 101 -19.24 -39.06 1.17
N ASN A 102 -19.17 -39.10 2.51
CA ASN A 102 -18.36 -38.17 3.30
C ASN A 102 -16.85 -38.40 3.09
N LEU A 103 -16.39 -39.66 3.00
CA LEU A 103 -15.00 -39.96 2.67
C LEU A 103 -14.64 -39.51 1.25
N ALA A 104 -15.49 -39.77 0.26
CA ALA A 104 -15.26 -39.35 -1.13
C ALA A 104 -15.21 -37.82 -1.24
N LYS A 105 -16.12 -37.12 -0.54
CA LYS A 105 -16.14 -35.65 -0.50
C LYS A 105 -14.89 -35.07 0.16
N THR A 106 -14.42 -35.70 1.25
CA THR A 106 -13.18 -35.32 1.96
C THR A 106 -11.93 -35.54 1.10
N GLN A 107 -11.87 -36.65 0.36
CA GLN A 107 -10.76 -36.93 -0.56
C GLN A 107 -10.75 -36.00 -1.78
N GLN A 108 -11.92 -35.66 -2.31
CA GLN A 108 -12.06 -34.73 -3.44
C GLN A 108 -11.71 -33.28 -3.02
N THR A 109 -12.09 -32.86 -1.81
CA THR A 109 -11.64 -31.57 -1.26
C THR A 109 -10.13 -31.55 -0.99
N GLY A 110 -9.56 -32.64 -0.47
CA GLY A 110 -8.12 -32.73 -0.21
C GLY A 110 -7.27 -32.71 -1.50
N ALA A 111 -7.71 -33.42 -2.54
CA ALA A 111 -7.03 -33.42 -3.84
C ALA A 111 -7.13 -32.05 -4.55
N SER A 112 -8.30 -31.42 -4.50
CA SER A 112 -8.49 -30.06 -5.06
C SER A 112 -7.70 -29.00 -4.27
N GLN A 113 -7.59 -29.15 -2.95
CA GLN A 113 -6.82 -28.23 -2.11
C GLN A 113 -5.32 -28.36 -2.38
N GLY A 114 -4.78 -29.58 -2.44
CA GLY A 114 -3.37 -29.81 -2.77
C GLY A 114 -2.99 -29.31 -4.16
N ALA A 115 -3.90 -29.38 -5.14
CA ALA A 115 -3.69 -28.80 -6.47
C ALA A 115 -3.66 -27.25 -6.45
N GLN A 116 -4.50 -26.61 -5.64
CA GLN A 116 -4.50 -25.14 -5.47
C GLN A 116 -3.24 -24.64 -4.75
N ASP A 117 -2.78 -25.34 -3.71
CA ASP A 117 -1.54 -25.01 -3.00
C ASP A 117 -0.33 -25.10 -3.94
N ALA A 118 -0.30 -26.14 -4.79
CA ALA A 118 0.72 -26.28 -5.82
C ALA A 118 0.71 -25.10 -6.81
N GLY A 119 -0.47 -24.56 -7.15
CA GLY A 119 -0.62 -23.38 -8.01
C GLY A 119 -0.01 -22.11 -7.41
N VAL A 120 -0.35 -21.79 -6.16
CA VAL A 120 0.21 -20.65 -5.41
C VAL A 120 1.74 -20.72 -5.37
N ILE A 121 2.29 -21.89 -5.01
CA ILE A 121 3.73 -22.09 -4.89
C ILE A 121 4.42 -21.97 -6.26
N ALA A 122 3.83 -22.52 -7.32
CA ALA A 122 4.37 -22.45 -8.68
C ALA A 122 4.44 -21.00 -9.18
N ASN A 123 3.38 -20.22 -8.97
CA ASN A 123 3.31 -18.80 -9.36
C ASN A 123 4.39 -17.97 -8.67
N VAL A 124 4.59 -18.20 -7.36
CA VAL A 124 5.65 -17.52 -6.60
C VAL A 124 7.03 -17.88 -7.14
N ARG A 125 7.30 -19.18 -7.38
CA ARG A 125 8.59 -19.64 -7.92
C ARG A 125 8.89 -19.00 -9.27
N GLN A 126 7.90 -18.98 -10.17
CA GLN A 126 8.03 -18.33 -11.47
C GLN A 126 8.40 -16.85 -11.30
N ARG A 127 7.62 -16.10 -10.51
CA ARG A 127 7.85 -14.66 -10.30
C ARG A 127 9.22 -14.35 -9.68
N ILE A 128 9.71 -15.20 -8.79
CA ILE A 128 11.05 -15.07 -8.18
C ILE A 128 12.14 -15.37 -9.21
N SER A 129 11.95 -16.38 -10.07
CA SER A 129 12.95 -16.75 -11.09
C SER A 129 13.21 -15.61 -12.10
N GLU A 130 12.19 -14.81 -12.40
CA GLU A 130 12.30 -13.63 -13.28
C GLU A 130 13.08 -12.46 -12.65
N GLN A 131 13.37 -12.51 -11.34
CA GLN A 131 14.01 -11.44 -10.55
C GLN A 131 15.01 -12.00 -9.53
N SER A 132 15.78 -13.01 -9.94
CA SER A 132 16.73 -13.74 -9.08
C SER A 132 17.84 -12.86 -8.49
N ASP A 133 18.09 -11.68 -9.03
CA ASP A 133 19.00 -10.67 -8.47
C ASP A 133 18.48 -10.05 -7.16
N LYS A 134 17.15 -9.98 -7.00
CA LYS A 134 16.47 -9.27 -5.90
C LYS A 134 15.72 -10.20 -4.95
N PHE A 135 15.36 -11.39 -5.40
CA PHE A 135 14.52 -12.33 -4.68
C PHE A 135 15.14 -13.71 -4.64
N GLU A 136 14.93 -14.40 -3.52
CA GLU A 136 15.34 -15.77 -3.32
C GLU A 136 14.27 -16.49 -2.48
N LEU A 137 13.72 -17.58 -3.00
CA LEU A 137 12.74 -18.39 -2.27
C LEU A 137 13.47 -19.34 -1.32
N LYS A 138 13.53 -18.98 -0.04
CA LYS A 138 14.24 -19.78 0.98
C LYS A 138 13.34 -20.65 1.84
N TYR A 139 12.02 -20.49 1.73
CA TYR A 139 11.08 -21.37 2.43
C TYR A 139 11.19 -22.78 1.88
N THR A 140 11.28 -23.75 2.78
CA THR A 140 11.16 -25.16 2.45
C THR A 140 9.76 -25.48 1.93
N ASP A 141 9.60 -26.59 1.21
CA ASP A 141 8.28 -27.01 0.72
C ASP A 141 7.27 -27.20 1.85
N LYS A 142 7.74 -27.69 3.02
CA LYS A 142 6.93 -27.81 4.23
C LYS A 142 6.46 -26.46 4.75
N GLU A 143 7.36 -25.47 4.84
CA GLU A 143 7.00 -24.12 5.28
C GLU A 143 6.04 -23.45 4.29
N LEU A 144 6.24 -23.65 2.98
CA LEU A 144 5.33 -23.15 1.97
C LEU A 144 3.94 -23.74 2.13
N GLY A 145 3.82 -25.05 2.35
CA GLY A 145 2.54 -25.70 2.65
C GLY A 145 1.88 -25.14 3.92
N GLU A 146 2.64 -24.94 4.99
CA GLU A 146 2.11 -24.33 6.23
C GLU A 146 1.63 -22.89 6.03
N ILE A 147 2.35 -22.11 5.22
CA ILE A 147 1.98 -20.73 4.90
C ILE A 147 0.70 -20.71 4.07
N THR A 148 0.57 -21.56 3.05
CA THR A 148 -0.64 -21.62 2.22
C THR A 148 -1.85 -22.10 3.02
N ASP A 149 -1.68 -23.13 3.85
CA ASP A 149 -2.72 -23.64 4.75
C ASP A 149 -3.20 -22.57 5.73
N LEU A 150 -2.26 -21.81 6.33
CA LEU A 150 -2.61 -20.71 7.21
C LEU A 150 -3.38 -19.62 6.47
N GLY A 151 -2.94 -19.23 5.27
CA GLY A 151 -3.63 -18.23 4.45
C GLY A 151 -5.09 -18.61 4.20
N LYS A 152 -5.33 -19.85 3.78
CA LYS A 152 -6.68 -20.40 3.60
C LYS A 152 -7.50 -20.37 4.87
N LYS A 153 -6.94 -20.81 6.00
CA LYS A 153 -7.60 -20.77 7.32
C LYS A 153 -7.98 -19.35 7.73
N LEU A 154 -7.18 -18.35 7.35
CA LEU A 154 -7.42 -16.93 7.61
C LEU A 154 -8.39 -16.29 6.59
N GLY A 155 -8.85 -17.04 5.59
CA GLY A 155 -9.73 -16.52 4.53
C GLY A 155 -9.03 -15.61 3.53
N MET A 156 -7.71 -15.69 3.41
CA MET A 156 -6.94 -14.98 2.41
C MET A 156 -7.13 -15.60 1.03
N SER A 157 -7.11 -14.76 0.00
CA SER A 157 -7.05 -15.20 -1.38
C SER A 157 -5.65 -15.72 -1.74
N ASP A 158 -5.59 -16.58 -2.76
CA ASP A 158 -4.34 -17.09 -3.31
C ASP A 158 -3.37 -15.95 -3.66
N ARG A 159 -3.86 -14.89 -4.30
CA ARG A 159 -3.05 -13.71 -4.66
C ARG A 159 -2.48 -12.97 -3.45
N GLU A 160 -3.19 -12.92 -2.31
CA GLU A 160 -2.66 -12.35 -1.07
C GLU A 160 -1.52 -13.20 -0.51
N VAL A 161 -1.73 -14.52 -0.46
CA VAL A 161 -0.72 -15.47 0.01
C VAL A 161 0.53 -15.42 -0.88
N GLU A 162 0.36 -15.49 -2.20
CA GLU A 162 1.44 -15.37 -3.18
C GLU A 162 2.26 -14.09 -2.98
N ASN A 163 1.59 -12.94 -2.83
CA ASN A 163 2.27 -11.66 -2.64
C ASN A 163 2.99 -11.55 -1.30
N LEU A 164 2.46 -12.14 -0.24
CA LEU A 164 3.11 -12.19 1.07
C LEU A 164 4.38 -13.06 1.03
N ILE A 165 4.31 -14.25 0.43
CA ILE A 165 5.49 -15.10 0.21
C ILE A 165 6.53 -14.37 -0.65
N TYR A 166 6.10 -13.75 -1.76
CA TYR A 166 6.97 -12.97 -2.64
C TYR A 166 7.64 -11.81 -1.90
N ALA A 167 6.89 -11.06 -1.07
CA ALA A 167 7.41 -9.96 -0.28
C ALA A 167 8.42 -10.44 0.79
N GLY A 168 8.18 -11.58 1.43
CA GLY A 168 9.09 -12.20 2.39
C GLY A 168 10.37 -12.74 1.78
N SER A 169 10.33 -13.05 0.47
CA SER A 169 11.47 -13.57 -0.31
C SER A 169 12.44 -12.50 -0.82
N ARG A 170 12.29 -11.22 -0.41
CA ARG A 170 13.20 -10.13 -0.80
C ARG A 170 14.56 -10.29 -0.14
N ASN A 171 15.65 -10.23 -0.90
CA ASN A 171 17.01 -10.31 -0.36
C ASN A 171 17.33 -9.23 0.68
N ALA A 172 16.88 -7.99 0.44
CA ALA A 172 17.17 -6.84 1.31
C ALA A 172 16.29 -6.75 2.57
N LYS A 173 15.14 -7.42 2.60
CA LYS A 173 14.14 -7.34 3.69
C LYS A 173 13.51 -8.72 3.90
N ARG A 174 14.35 -9.68 4.26
CA ARG A 174 13.96 -11.08 4.45
C ARG A 174 13.00 -11.23 5.62
N ILE A 175 12.06 -12.16 5.49
CA ILE A 175 11.07 -12.50 6.51
C ILE A 175 11.08 -14.02 6.63
N ASP A 176 11.36 -14.57 7.81
CA ASP A 176 11.29 -16.02 8.01
C ASP A 176 9.83 -16.51 8.06
N ALA A 177 9.62 -17.84 8.01
CA ALA A 177 8.28 -18.41 7.98
C ALA A 177 7.46 -18.08 9.24
N PRO A 178 7.99 -18.16 10.48
CA PRO A 178 7.27 -17.73 11.67
C PRO A 178 6.82 -16.26 11.62
N GLU A 179 7.72 -15.35 11.24
CA GLU A 179 7.40 -13.92 11.15
C GLU A 179 6.36 -13.65 10.05
N LEU A 180 6.45 -14.34 8.90
CA LEU A 180 5.48 -14.21 7.83
C LEU A 180 4.09 -14.68 8.27
N LYS A 181 4.00 -15.82 8.94
CA LYS A 181 2.75 -16.34 9.51
C LYS A 181 2.14 -15.35 10.52
N GLN A 182 2.95 -14.77 11.40
CA GLN A 182 2.48 -13.72 12.32
C GLN A 182 1.95 -12.49 11.59
N GLN A 183 2.61 -12.07 10.50
CA GLN A 183 2.14 -10.94 9.68
C GLN A 183 0.81 -11.23 8.98
N MET A 184 0.61 -12.48 8.54
CA MET A 184 -0.67 -12.92 7.96
C MET A 184 -1.79 -12.85 9.00
N GLU A 185 -1.53 -13.34 10.21
CA GLU A 185 -2.49 -13.27 11.32
C GLU A 185 -2.78 -11.82 11.72
N ASN A 186 -1.77 -10.96 11.79
CA ASN A 186 -1.96 -9.54 12.10
C ASN A 186 -2.89 -8.86 11.08
N TYR A 187 -2.68 -9.13 9.80
CA TYR A 187 -3.56 -8.60 8.76
C TYR A 187 -4.99 -9.09 8.93
N ALA A 188 -5.20 -10.41 8.90
CA ALA A 188 -6.52 -11.01 8.88
C ALA A 188 -7.29 -10.83 10.20
N ASN A 189 -6.62 -10.99 11.34
CA ASN A 189 -7.28 -11.02 12.65
C ASN A 189 -7.30 -9.68 13.38
N ILE A 190 -6.42 -8.73 13.05
CA ILE A 190 -6.36 -7.44 13.73
C ILE A 190 -6.76 -6.32 12.78
N VAL A 191 -6.00 -6.11 11.71
CA VAL A 191 -6.16 -4.95 10.81
C VAL A 191 -7.50 -5.00 10.09
N THR A 192 -7.86 -6.14 9.49
CA THR A 192 -9.15 -6.29 8.79
C THR A 192 -10.33 -6.15 9.75
N LYS A 193 -10.23 -6.67 10.99
CA LYS A 193 -11.32 -6.59 11.98
C LYS A 193 -11.53 -5.19 12.55
N ARG A 194 -10.46 -4.46 12.87
CA ARG A 194 -10.57 -3.08 13.39
C ARG A 194 -10.87 -2.06 12.29
N GLY A 195 -10.54 -2.39 11.04
CA GLY A 195 -10.84 -1.56 9.87
C GLY A 195 -9.91 -0.37 9.65
N TYR A 196 -8.69 -0.41 10.21
CA TYR A 196 -7.65 0.59 9.96
C TYR A 196 -6.22 0.01 10.06
N PRO A 197 -5.24 0.53 9.30
CA PRO A 197 -3.85 0.05 9.34
C PRO A 197 -3.13 0.34 10.66
N TYR A 198 -2.03 -0.36 10.92
CA TYR A 198 -1.05 0.09 11.91
C TYR A 198 -0.53 1.47 11.49
N ARG A 199 -0.04 2.26 12.45
CA ARG A 199 0.26 3.72 12.36
C ARG A 199 -0.93 4.64 12.62
N PHE A 200 -2.15 4.19 12.37
CA PHE A 200 -3.34 4.94 12.79
C PHE A 200 -3.71 4.55 14.23
N GLU A 201 -4.02 5.54 15.04
CA GLU A 201 -4.43 5.36 16.44
C GLU A 201 -5.87 4.85 16.53
N SER A 202 -6.73 5.33 15.63
CA SER A 202 -8.15 5.00 15.63
C SER A 202 -8.74 4.94 14.22
N LYS A 203 -9.95 4.38 14.14
CA LYS A 203 -10.73 4.33 12.90
C LYS A 203 -11.09 5.73 12.41
N GLU A 204 -11.36 6.65 13.33
CA GLU A 204 -11.71 8.04 13.05
C GLU A 204 -10.53 8.80 12.43
N GLN A 205 -9.31 8.58 12.94
CA GLN A 205 -8.10 9.15 12.33
C GLN A 205 -7.90 8.62 10.90
N PHE A 206 -8.12 7.32 10.69
CA PHE A 206 -8.03 6.72 9.35
C PHE A 206 -9.09 7.27 8.39
N GLN A 207 -10.31 7.52 8.87
CA GLN A 207 -11.38 8.13 8.07
C GLN A 207 -11.09 9.60 7.73
N ALA A 208 -10.58 10.37 8.69
CA ALA A 208 -10.16 11.75 8.44
C ALA A 208 -9.04 11.80 7.38
N PHE A 209 -8.02 10.96 7.56
CA PHE A 209 -6.95 10.78 6.58
C PHE A 209 -7.50 10.42 5.19
N SER A 210 -8.44 9.48 5.15
CA SER A 210 -9.04 9.01 3.90
C SER A 210 -9.74 10.14 3.17
N LYS A 211 -10.57 10.91 3.86
CA LYS A 211 -11.28 12.06 3.30
C LYS A 211 -10.32 13.10 2.72
N ASP A 212 -9.30 13.49 3.49
CA ASP A 212 -8.34 14.51 3.08
C ASP A 212 -7.51 14.06 1.88
N LEU A 213 -7.06 12.79 1.87
CA LEU A 213 -6.33 12.21 0.76
C LEU A 213 -7.19 12.22 -0.52
N LEU A 214 -8.42 11.73 -0.44
CA LEU A 214 -9.32 11.65 -1.59
C LEU A 214 -9.68 13.04 -2.14
N GLN A 215 -9.84 14.04 -1.26
CA GLN A 215 -10.07 15.43 -1.64
C GLN A 215 -8.82 16.04 -2.30
N GLY A 216 -7.63 15.80 -1.75
CA GLY A 216 -6.36 16.26 -2.31
C GLY A 216 -6.11 15.69 -3.71
N LEU A 217 -6.36 14.38 -3.89
CA LEU A 217 -6.25 13.73 -5.20
C LEU A 217 -7.22 14.32 -6.23
N LYS A 218 -8.49 14.49 -5.84
CA LYS A 218 -9.51 15.12 -6.70
C LYS A 218 -9.11 16.54 -7.10
N ALA A 219 -8.65 17.35 -6.15
CA ALA A 219 -8.25 18.74 -6.39
C ALA A 219 -7.05 18.86 -7.35
N LYS A 220 -6.17 17.86 -7.39
CA LYS A 220 -5.04 17.80 -8.32
C LYS A 220 -5.36 17.06 -9.63
N GLY A 221 -6.59 16.60 -9.80
CA GLY A 221 -7.07 15.90 -10.99
C GLY A 221 -6.42 14.52 -11.17
N PHE A 222 -6.32 13.75 -10.08
CA PHE A 222 -5.98 12.33 -10.10
C PHE A 222 -7.22 11.47 -9.84
N PRO A 223 -7.24 10.22 -10.35
CA PRO A 223 -8.28 9.27 -9.97
C PRO A 223 -8.24 9.05 -8.45
N ASN A 224 -9.40 8.98 -7.84
CA ASN A 224 -9.58 8.81 -6.39
C ASN A 224 -10.66 7.78 -6.04
N ASN A 225 -11.07 6.96 -7.02
CA ASN A 225 -12.09 5.93 -6.85
C ASN A 225 -11.54 4.57 -6.37
N ASP A 226 -10.24 4.30 -6.57
CA ASP A 226 -9.57 3.08 -6.14
C ASP A 226 -8.22 3.44 -5.50
N VAL A 227 -8.27 3.92 -4.26
CA VAL A 227 -7.10 4.29 -3.46
C VAL A 227 -6.94 3.30 -2.33
N ARG A 228 -5.73 2.80 -2.15
CA ARG A 228 -5.42 1.70 -1.24
C ARG A 228 -4.21 1.99 -0.39
N ILE A 229 -4.28 1.60 0.88
CA ILE A 229 -3.11 1.41 1.72
C ILE A 229 -2.49 0.05 1.40
N GLN A 230 -1.16 -0.01 1.35
CA GLN A 230 -0.38 -1.22 1.12
C GLN A 230 0.77 -1.31 2.11
N GLY A 231 1.60 -2.33 1.94
CA GLY A 231 2.89 -2.39 2.60
C GLY A 231 2.84 -2.87 4.05
N SER A 232 3.80 -2.42 4.85
CA SER A 232 4.04 -3.00 6.18
C SER A 232 3.00 -2.57 7.22
N SER A 233 2.38 -1.39 7.06
CA SER A 233 1.33 -0.87 7.94
C SER A 233 0.10 -1.77 8.02
N LEU A 234 -0.11 -2.68 7.08
CA LEU A 234 -1.23 -3.63 7.13
C LEU A 234 -0.94 -4.89 7.95
N ARG A 235 0.29 -5.08 8.43
CA ARG A 235 0.75 -6.38 8.92
C ARG A 235 1.81 -6.33 10.02
N LYS A 236 2.39 -5.15 10.28
CA LYS A 236 3.39 -4.92 11.34
C LYS A 236 2.96 -3.78 12.27
N PRO A 237 2.87 -4.02 13.59
CA PRO A 237 2.69 -2.95 14.58
C PRO A 237 3.81 -1.90 14.54
N THR A 238 5.03 -2.33 14.18
CA THR A 238 6.25 -1.52 14.09
C THR A 238 6.52 -0.98 12.69
N ALA A 239 5.49 -0.82 11.84
CA ALA A 239 5.65 -0.22 10.53
C ALA A 239 6.34 1.15 10.62
N GLY A 240 7.22 1.48 9.66
CA GLY A 240 7.92 2.77 9.64
C GLY A 240 7.10 3.89 8.98
N ASP A 241 6.21 3.50 8.08
CA ASP A 241 5.56 4.36 7.11
C ASP A 241 4.17 3.80 6.71
N VAL A 242 3.43 4.61 5.97
CA VAL A 242 2.16 4.23 5.33
C VAL A 242 2.35 4.33 3.82
N ASP A 243 2.37 3.18 3.13
CA ASP A 243 2.42 3.11 1.67
C ASP A 243 1.03 3.33 1.08
N VAL A 244 0.91 4.27 0.13
CA VAL A 244 -0.35 4.63 -0.52
C VAL A 244 -0.25 4.41 -2.02
N SER A 245 -1.24 3.70 -2.58
CA SER A 245 -1.35 3.43 -4.02
C SER A 245 -2.71 3.87 -4.56
N ILE A 246 -2.71 4.51 -5.72
CA ILE A 246 -3.89 4.80 -6.52
C ILE A 246 -3.91 3.81 -7.68
N LEU A 247 -4.90 2.93 -7.74
CA LEU A 247 -5.05 2.00 -8.84
C LEU A 247 -5.79 2.66 -9.99
N ALA A 248 -5.08 2.82 -11.10
CA ALA A 248 -5.60 3.41 -12.34
C ALA A 248 -5.80 2.32 -13.40
N ASN A 249 -6.88 2.44 -14.18
CA ASN A 249 -6.98 1.70 -15.44
C ASN A 249 -5.97 2.26 -16.47
N LYS A 250 -5.84 1.59 -17.62
CA LYS A 250 -4.91 2.00 -18.69
C LYS A 250 -5.11 3.45 -19.13
N ASN A 251 -6.36 3.92 -19.25
CA ASN A 251 -6.67 5.27 -19.73
C ASN A 251 -6.27 6.32 -18.69
N ASP A 252 -6.62 6.12 -17.42
CA ASP A 252 -6.25 7.04 -16.34
C ASP A 252 -4.73 7.11 -16.15
N PHE A 253 -4.05 5.97 -16.27
CA PHE A 253 -2.58 5.90 -16.21
C PHE A 253 -1.93 6.62 -17.40
N ALA A 254 -2.44 6.41 -18.63
CA ALA A 254 -1.98 7.11 -19.83
C ALA A 254 -2.18 8.63 -19.71
N ASN A 255 -3.36 9.07 -19.24
CA ASN A 255 -3.66 10.49 -19.01
C ASN A 255 -2.70 11.12 -18.00
N ALA A 256 -2.38 10.40 -16.92
CA ALA A 256 -1.39 10.86 -15.95
C ALA A 256 0.02 10.98 -16.56
N LEU A 257 0.42 10.03 -17.42
CA LEU A 257 1.70 10.12 -18.13
C LEU A 257 1.74 11.33 -19.07
N ILE A 258 0.71 11.52 -19.90
CA ILE A 258 0.61 12.65 -20.82
C ILE A 258 0.72 13.96 -20.03
N LYS A 259 -0.09 14.12 -18.97
CA LYS A 259 -0.06 15.31 -18.11
C LYS A 259 1.32 15.58 -17.51
N ASN A 260 2.07 14.54 -17.13
CA ASN A 260 3.36 14.70 -16.47
C ASN A 260 4.54 14.80 -17.45
N TYR A 261 4.42 14.34 -18.69
CA TYR A 261 5.56 14.17 -19.61
C TYR A 261 5.40 14.83 -20.98
N ASP A 262 4.20 15.29 -21.36
CA ASP A 262 3.98 15.95 -22.65
C ASP A 262 4.97 17.11 -22.86
N ASN A 263 5.61 17.13 -24.03
CA ASN A 263 6.61 18.12 -24.42
C ASN A 263 7.86 18.19 -23.50
N LYS A 264 8.05 17.24 -22.57
CA LYS A 264 9.25 17.11 -21.73
C LYS A 264 10.23 16.08 -22.26
N LEU A 265 9.76 15.14 -23.09
CA LEU A 265 10.61 14.21 -23.80
C LEU A 265 11.25 14.94 -24.99
N THR A 266 12.56 14.84 -25.11
CA THR A 266 13.30 15.41 -26.24
C THR A 266 14.27 14.42 -26.85
N THR A 267 14.39 14.47 -28.17
CA THR A 267 15.50 13.87 -28.91
C THR A 267 16.76 14.71 -28.69
N LYS A 268 17.90 14.06 -28.46
CA LYS A 268 19.18 14.73 -28.17
C LYS A 268 19.86 15.32 -29.40
N ALA A 269 19.57 14.80 -30.59
CA ALA A 269 20.20 15.23 -31.83
C ALA A 269 19.79 16.66 -32.22
N ASP A 270 18.51 17.00 -32.07
CA ASP A 270 17.89 18.25 -32.54
C ASP A 270 17.11 18.99 -31.44
N GLY A 271 17.03 18.44 -30.22
CA GLY A 271 16.27 19.02 -29.12
C GLY A 271 14.76 18.99 -29.33
N LYS A 272 14.26 18.26 -30.34
CA LYS A 272 12.84 18.26 -30.70
C LYS A 272 12.00 17.68 -29.57
N LYS A 273 10.98 18.43 -29.17
CA LYS A 273 10.01 18.01 -28.16
C LYS A 273 9.03 17.00 -28.75
N ILE A 274 8.74 15.96 -27.99
CA ILE A 274 7.79 14.92 -28.35
C ILE A 274 6.47 15.24 -27.66
N SER A 275 5.42 15.46 -28.45
CA SER A 275 4.07 15.57 -27.91
C SER A 275 3.48 14.20 -27.63
N LEU A 276 2.86 14.07 -26.47
CA LEU A 276 2.13 12.89 -26.02
C LEU A 276 0.62 13.08 -26.11
N GLN A 277 0.15 14.28 -26.45
CA GLN A 277 -1.27 14.58 -26.54
C GLN A 277 -1.98 13.64 -27.53
N GLY A 278 -3.14 13.13 -27.11
CA GLY A 278 -3.97 12.23 -27.91
C GLY A 278 -3.46 10.80 -28.05
N LYS A 279 -2.29 10.45 -27.50
CA LYS A 279 -1.77 9.08 -27.57
C LYS A 279 -2.55 8.14 -26.65
N SER A 280 -2.91 6.98 -27.18
CA SER A 280 -3.39 5.84 -26.41
C SER A 280 -2.27 5.22 -25.55
N PHE A 281 -2.65 4.39 -24.57
CA PHE A 281 -1.68 3.65 -23.77
C PHE A 281 -0.74 2.79 -24.63
N ASP A 282 -1.26 2.16 -25.69
CA ASP A 282 -0.48 1.29 -26.57
C ASP A 282 0.53 2.09 -27.40
N GLU A 283 0.18 3.29 -27.87
CA GLU A 283 1.13 4.20 -28.54
C GLU A 283 2.19 4.74 -27.57
N LEU A 284 1.83 5.00 -26.31
CA LEU A 284 2.80 5.35 -25.27
C LEU A 284 3.74 4.17 -24.97
N SER A 285 3.22 2.93 -25.00
CA SER A 285 4.01 1.72 -24.86
C SER A 285 5.02 1.54 -25.99
N ALA A 286 4.58 1.72 -27.24
CA ALA A 286 5.48 1.67 -28.40
C ALA A 286 6.59 2.72 -28.32
N LEU A 287 6.28 3.94 -27.86
CA LEU A 287 7.28 4.98 -27.62
C LEU A 287 8.25 4.58 -26.49
N ALA A 288 7.76 3.97 -25.40
CA ALA A 288 8.62 3.48 -24.33
C ALA A 288 9.58 2.38 -24.80
N ASP A 289 9.12 1.49 -25.68
CA ASP A 289 9.97 0.45 -26.29
C ASP A 289 11.05 1.06 -27.19
N ASP A 290 10.70 2.06 -28.00
CA ASP A 290 11.67 2.78 -28.82
C ASP A 290 12.73 3.50 -27.94
N ILE A 291 12.31 4.16 -26.86
CA ILE A 291 13.22 4.80 -25.90
C ILE A 291 14.14 3.76 -25.25
N LYS A 292 13.61 2.61 -24.85
CA LYS A 292 14.40 1.52 -24.22
C LYS A 292 15.45 0.97 -25.18
N ASN A 293 15.12 0.85 -26.46
CA ASN A 293 16.03 0.35 -27.49
C ASN A 293 17.02 1.42 -27.98
N ASN A 294 16.70 2.70 -27.79
CA ASN A 294 17.50 3.83 -28.28
C ASN A 294 17.86 4.84 -27.17
N LYS A 295 18.26 4.37 -25.98
CA LYS A 295 18.45 5.21 -24.77
C LYS A 295 19.34 6.44 -24.98
N THR A 296 20.36 6.34 -25.83
CA THR A 296 21.30 7.43 -26.12
C THR A 296 20.67 8.57 -26.93
N LYS A 297 19.57 8.31 -27.66
CA LYS A 297 18.86 9.29 -28.49
C LYS A 297 17.97 10.24 -27.69
N TYR A 298 17.63 9.91 -26.44
CA TYR A 298 16.64 10.64 -25.66
C TYR A 298 17.21 11.26 -24.38
N ASN A 299 16.53 12.28 -23.86
CA ASN A 299 16.87 12.91 -22.59
C ASN A 299 16.54 12.02 -21.36
N SER A 300 16.93 12.47 -20.16
CA SER A 300 16.70 11.71 -18.93
C SER A 300 15.21 11.56 -18.55
N GLN A 301 14.36 12.52 -18.93
CA GLN A 301 12.91 12.44 -18.71
C GLN A 301 12.28 11.26 -19.47
N ALA A 302 12.76 10.99 -20.68
CA ALA A 302 12.32 9.85 -21.48
C ALA A 302 12.61 8.51 -20.79
N SER A 303 13.76 8.39 -20.11
CA SER A 303 14.09 7.20 -19.31
C SER A 303 13.10 6.99 -18.16
N THR A 304 12.75 8.05 -17.43
CA THR A 304 11.75 7.97 -16.35
C THR A 304 10.37 7.60 -16.90
N PHE A 305 9.94 8.21 -18.00
CA PHE A 305 8.69 7.89 -18.69
C PHE A 305 8.64 6.42 -19.14
N GLN A 306 9.69 5.94 -19.81
CA GLN A 306 9.80 4.56 -20.27
C GLN A 306 9.74 3.58 -19.10
N ASN A 307 10.43 3.87 -18.01
CA ASN A 307 10.36 3.04 -16.81
C ASN A 307 8.95 3.02 -16.22
N ALA A 308 8.26 4.17 -16.14
CA ALA A 308 6.89 4.22 -15.62
C ALA A 308 5.91 3.36 -16.45
N ILE A 309 6.02 3.38 -17.77
CA ILE A 309 5.23 2.51 -18.67
C ILE A 309 5.56 1.04 -18.44
N HIS A 310 6.83 0.64 -18.51
CA HIS A 310 7.22 -0.78 -18.41
C HIS A 310 7.01 -1.39 -17.03
N THR A 311 7.09 -0.57 -15.98
CA THR A 311 6.84 -1.01 -14.61
C THR A 311 5.37 -0.89 -14.22
N GLY A 312 4.60 -0.03 -14.90
CA GLY A 312 3.21 0.26 -14.56
C GLY A 312 3.06 1.03 -13.25
N ILE A 313 4.06 1.82 -12.85
CA ILE A 313 4.02 2.62 -11.62
C ILE A 313 4.66 4.00 -11.80
N MET A 314 4.04 5.02 -11.21
CA MET A 314 4.56 6.38 -11.11
C MET A 314 4.61 6.79 -9.63
N HIS A 315 5.82 6.95 -9.09
CA HIS A 315 6.00 7.41 -7.71
C HIS A 315 5.96 8.93 -7.60
N SER A 316 5.39 9.45 -6.50
CA SER A 316 5.40 10.87 -6.15
C SER A 316 6.81 11.48 -6.05
N THR A 317 7.80 10.65 -5.71
CA THR A 317 9.23 11.03 -5.63
C THR A 317 9.90 11.10 -7.00
N GLY A 318 9.27 10.53 -8.03
CA GLY A 318 9.77 10.52 -9.40
C GLY A 318 9.78 11.90 -10.05
N THR A 319 10.78 12.13 -10.89
CA THR A 319 10.91 13.39 -11.64
C THR A 319 9.73 13.57 -12.58
N GLY A 320 9.06 14.72 -12.48
CA GLY A 320 7.90 15.07 -13.31
C GLY A 320 6.55 15.04 -12.58
N ASN A 321 6.44 14.32 -11.45
CA ASN A 321 5.17 14.05 -10.76
C ASN A 321 4.82 15.10 -9.70
N ARG A 322 4.99 16.39 -10.01
CA ARG A 322 4.85 17.49 -9.04
C ARG A 322 3.48 17.52 -8.35
N ALA A 323 2.41 17.26 -9.11
CA ALA A 323 1.06 17.33 -8.58
C ALA A 323 0.78 16.23 -7.54
N ILE A 324 1.26 15.00 -7.75
CA ILE A 324 1.17 13.93 -6.73
C ILE A 324 2.04 14.27 -5.51
N LYS A 325 3.25 14.78 -5.76
CA LYS A 325 4.17 15.19 -4.69
C LYS A 325 3.56 16.25 -3.77
N ASP A 326 2.79 17.18 -4.32
CA ASP A 326 2.12 18.21 -3.52
C ASP A 326 1.02 17.60 -2.63
N VAL A 327 0.26 16.60 -3.11
CA VAL A 327 -0.67 15.85 -2.25
C VAL A 327 0.07 15.18 -1.09
N VAL A 328 1.21 14.53 -1.36
CA VAL A 328 2.01 13.91 -0.29
C VAL A 328 2.46 14.92 0.75
N LYS A 329 2.90 16.12 0.34
CA LYS A 329 3.28 17.19 1.28
C LYS A 329 2.11 17.65 2.15
N ASP A 330 0.93 17.82 1.55
CA ASP A 330 -0.26 18.22 2.29
C ASP A 330 -0.62 17.15 3.33
N MET A 331 -0.54 15.87 2.96
CA MET A 331 -0.76 14.76 3.90
C MET A 331 0.31 14.68 4.99
N GLN A 332 1.59 14.87 4.67
CA GLN A 332 2.68 14.90 5.66
C GLN A 332 2.52 16.06 6.64
N LYS A 333 1.99 17.20 6.20
CA LYS A 333 1.71 18.35 7.06
C LYS A 333 0.57 18.07 8.03
N ASN A 334 -0.51 17.45 7.54
CA ASN A 334 -1.71 17.20 8.35
C ASN A 334 -1.59 15.94 9.22
N TYR A 335 -0.76 14.98 8.82
CA TYR A 335 -0.56 13.69 9.47
C TYR A 335 0.95 13.36 9.60
N PRO A 336 1.73 14.20 10.31
CA PRO A 336 3.18 14.05 10.39
C PRO A 336 3.59 12.70 11.01
N ASP A 337 2.80 12.22 11.96
CA ASP A 337 3.09 10.97 12.67
C ASP A 337 2.94 9.74 11.80
N LEU A 338 2.30 9.81 10.62
CA LEU A 338 2.10 8.65 9.74
C LEU A 338 3.30 8.34 8.84
N ASN A 339 4.28 9.25 8.72
CA ASN A 339 5.44 9.12 7.82
C ASN A 339 5.07 8.62 6.42
N ILE A 340 4.25 9.38 5.70
CA ILE A 340 3.83 9.01 4.33
C ILE A 340 4.96 9.40 3.39
N GLU A 341 5.87 8.47 3.12
CA GLU A 341 7.07 8.76 2.31
C GLU A 341 6.74 8.97 0.83
N SER A 342 5.80 8.18 0.31
CA SER A 342 5.41 8.26 -1.09
C SER A 342 3.96 7.87 -1.35
N LEU A 343 3.45 8.39 -2.46
CA LEU A 343 2.19 7.95 -3.05
C LEU A 343 2.50 7.48 -4.47
N SER A 344 1.93 6.36 -4.87
CA SER A 344 2.17 5.77 -6.18
C SER A 344 0.88 5.71 -7.00
N LEU A 345 0.93 6.12 -8.26
CA LEU A 345 -0.09 5.76 -9.24
C LEU A 345 0.32 4.43 -9.86
N VAL A 346 -0.56 3.43 -9.81
CA VAL A 346 -0.26 2.04 -10.20
C VAL A 346 -1.25 1.59 -11.25
N LEU A 347 -0.77 0.96 -12.30
CA LEU A 347 -1.62 0.31 -13.30
C LEU A 347 -2.31 -0.91 -12.67
N LYS A 348 -3.64 -0.90 -12.66
CA LYS A 348 -4.48 -1.98 -12.11
C LYS A 348 -4.23 -3.30 -12.84
N GLY A 349 -4.09 -4.39 -12.09
CA GLY A 349 -3.68 -5.69 -12.61
C GLY A 349 -2.19 -5.79 -12.99
N GLY A 350 -1.41 -4.72 -12.80
CA GLY A 350 0.03 -4.70 -13.04
C GLY A 350 0.84 -5.27 -11.86
N LYS A 351 2.16 -5.28 -12.03
CA LYS A 351 3.12 -5.86 -11.06
C LYS A 351 3.06 -5.27 -9.64
N PHE A 352 2.62 -4.01 -9.52
CA PHE A 352 2.55 -3.28 -8.26
C PHE A 352 1.13 -3.18 -7.69
N ASP A 353 0.15 -3.79 -8.35
CA ASP A 353 -1.17 -4.04 -7.76
C ASP A 353 -1.03 -5.26 -6.83
N VAL A 354 -0.56 -5.01 -5.62
CA VAL A 354 -0.11 -6.04 -4.66
C VAL A 354 -1.00 -6.06 -3.41
N PRO A 355 -1.94 -7.01 -3.30
CA PRO A 355 -2.58 -7.32 -2.03
C PRO A 355 -1.61 -8.04 -1.07
N PRO A 356 -1.89 -8.14 0.24
CA PRO A 356 -3.04 -7.55 0.92
C PRO A 356 -3.01 -6.02 0.88
N ASP A 357 -4.18 -5.45 0.71
CA ASP A 357 -4.39 -4.01 0.67
C ASP A 357 -5.64 -3.62 1.47
N MET A 358 -5.81 -2.32 1.72
CA MET A 358 -6.99 -1.78 2.40
C MET A 358 -7.48 -0.54 1.66
N HIS A 359 -8.74 -0.55 1.26
CA HIS A 359 -9.36 0.58 0.61
C HIS A 359 -9.44 1.80 1.54
N VAL A 360 -9.04 2.94 1.00
CA VAL A 360 -9.35 4.28 1.50
C VAL A 360 -10.78 4.60 1.06
N LYS A 361 -11.66 4.97 2.00
CA LYS A 361 -13.09 5.21 1.73
C LYS A 361 -13.55 6.53 2.30
#